data_AF-A0A2D9M2E5-F1
#
_entry.id   AF-A0A2D9M2E5-F1
#
_cell.length_a   1.000
_cell.length_b   1.000
_cell.length_c   1.000
_cell.angle_alpha   90.00
_cell.angle_beta   90.00
_cell.angle_gamma   90.00
#
_symmetry.space_group_name_H-M   'P 1'
#
loop_
_entity.id
_entity.type
_entity.pdbx_description
1 polymer ?
#
loop_
_entity_poly.entity_id
_entity_poly.type
_entity_poly.pdbx_seq_one_letter_code
_entity_poly.pdbx_strand_id
1 'polypeptide(L)'
;MDDQGLSAIAAQDPSKENHFVAALYFSGVQVLAVSAPYSAPLIMSGMLDNGDYRNAYIDLSSASDPEARFFVDDFGADGLQAGSATEGPRDSVNRGGQQVALDVSDLYAQADQDYAEILRLLIGKLR
;
A
#
# COMPACT_ATOMS: atom_id res chain seq x y z
N MET A 1 8.31 -21.23 -9.33
CA MET A 1 8.19 -19.78 -9.62
C MET A 1 9.02 -19.11 -8.56
N ASP A 2 10.16 -18.58 -8.94
CA ASP A 2 11.15 -18.08 -7.99
C ASP A 2 10.63 -16.79 -7.35
N ASP A 3 10.55 -16.77 -6.01
CA ASP A 3 10.25 -15.59 -5.18
C ASP A 3 11.33 -14.47 -5.30
N GLN A 4 12.36 -14.66 -6.15
CA GLN A 4 13.54 -13.81 -6.26
C GLN A 4 13.28 -12.38 -6.77
N GLY A 5 12.06 -12.06 -7.20
CA GLY A 5 11.66 -10.72 -7.66
C GLY A 5 10.60 -10.03 -6.80
N LEU A 6 10.12 -10.69 -5.73
CA LEU A 6 9.05 -10.17 -4.87
C LEU A 6 9.62 -9.77 -3.51
N SER A 7 9.47 -8.51 -3.14
CA SER A 7 9.84 -8.01 -1.81
C SER A 7 8.60 -7.46 -1.10
N ALA A 8 8.57 -7.61 0.22
CA ALA A 8 7.49 -7.10 1.05
C ALA A 8 8.09 -6.26 2.18
N ILE A 9 7.40 -5.19 2.56
CA ILE A 9 7.73 -4.39 3.74
C ILE A 9 6.44 -3.89 4.39
N ALA A 10 6.42 -3.86 5.72
CA ALA A 10 5.28 -3.37 6.46
C ALA A 10 5.71 -2.61 7.72
N ALA A 11 4.85 -1.72 8.20
CA ALA A 11 5.08 -0.88 9.35
C ALA A 11 3.77 -0.53 10.06
N GLN A 12 3.86 -0.23 11.34
CA GLN A 12 2.80 0.49 12.05
C GLN A 12 2.82 1.97 11.66
N ASP A 13 1.64 2.56 11.43
CA ASP A 13 1.47 4.01 11.33
C ASP A 13 1.40 4.59 12.75
N PRO A 14 2.42 5.33 13.22
CA PRO A 14 2.46 5.84 14.59
C PRO A 14 1.48 7.00 14.82
N SER A 15 0.88 7.56 13.77
CA SER A 15 -0.06 8.68 13.89
C SER A 15 -1.49 8.24 14.21
N LYS A 16 -1.79 6.94 14.08
CA LYS A 16 -3.13 6.37 14.22
C LYS A 16 -3.10 5.10 15.08
N GLU A 17 -4.16 4.90 15.85
CA GLU A 17 -4.28 3.70 16.67
C GLU A 17 -4.60 2.47 15.81
N ASN A 18 -3.92 1.34 16.08
CA ASN A 18 -4.14 0.05 15.40
C ASN A 18 -4.11 0.14 13.87
N HIS A 19 -3.32 1.05 13.32
CA HIS A 19 -3.25 1.32 11.90
C HIS A 19 -1.88 0.93 11.36
N PHE A 20 -1.89 0.30 10.19
CA PHE A 20 -0.71 -0.30 9.61
C PHE A 20 -0.64 0.03 8.13
N VAL A 21 0.58 -0.02 7.62
CA VAL A 21 0.89 0.15 6.20
C VAL A 21 1.76 -1.00 5.74
N ALA A 22 1.55 -1.45 4.50
CA ALA A 22 2.37 -2.50 3.89
C ALA A 22 2.49 -2.28 2.39
N ALA A 23 3.56 -2.78 1.80
CA ALA A 23 3.74 -2.83 0.36
C ALA A 23 4.32 -4.16 -0.11
N LEU A 24 3.86 -4.61 -1.27
CA LEU A 24 4.53 -5.62 -2.10
C LEU A 24 5.15 -4.95 -3.31
N TYR A 25 6.42 -5.24 -3.56
CA TYR A 25 7.14 -4.79 -4.73
C TYR A 25 7.44 -5.96 -5.66
N PHE A 26 6.92 -5.88 -6.88
CA PHE A 26 7.25 -6.77 -7.98
C PHE A 26 8.32 -6.08 -8.81
N SER A 27 9.54 -6.62 -8.76
CA SER A 27 10.74 -5.97 -9.31
C SER A 27 10.56 -5.50 -10.75
N GLY A 28 10.64 -4.18 -10.95
CA GLY A 28 10.50 -3.52 -12.25
C GLY A 28 9.10 -3.57 -12.87
N VAL A 29 8.08 -4.00 -12.12
CA VAL A 29 6.71 -4.17 -12.64
C VAL A 29 5.70 -3.28 -11.93
N GLN A 30 5.58 -3.38 -10.60
CA GLN A 30 4.59 -2.59 -9.85
C GLN A 30 4.87 -2.61 -8.35
N VAL A 31 4.29 -1.64 -7.64
CA VAL A 31 4.14 -1.63 -6.18
C VAL A 31 2.66 -1.73 -5.85
N LEU A 32 2.30 -2.69 -5.01
CA LEU A 32 1.00 -2.74 -4.36
C LEU A 32 1.16 -2.22 -2.93
N ALA A 33 0.46 -1.16 -2.57
CA ALA A 33 0.52 -0.60 -1.22
C ALA A 33 -0.86 -0.55 -0.56
N VAL A 34 -0.89 -0.79 0.75
CA VAL A 34 -2.11 -0.76 1.54
C VAL A 34 -1.89 0.00 2.84
N SER A 35 -2.87 0.78 3.24
CA SER A 35 -2.99 1.42 4.55
C SER A 35 -4.38 1.17 5.10
N ALA A 36 -4.48 0.57 6.28
CA ALA A 36 -5.76 0.27 6.90
C ALA A 36 -5.65 0.08 8.42
N PRO A 37 -6.77 0.27 9.15
CA PRO A 37 -6.87 -0.23 10.52
C PRO A 37 -6.89 -1.77 10.53
N TYR A 38 -6.42 -2.36 11.62
CA TYR A 38 -6.39 -3.81 11.80
C TYR A 38 -6.92 -4.19 13.18
N SER A 39 -7.89 -5.11 13.20
CA SER A 39 -8.64 -5.45 14.42
C SER A 39 -7.87 -6.31 15.42
N ALA A 40 -6.78 -6.96 14.98
CA ALA A 40 -5.91 -7.78 15.82
C ALA A 40 -4.48 -7.21 15.86
N PRO A 41 -4.27 -6.01 16.44
CA PRO A 41 -2.99 -5.28 16.37
C PRO A 41 -1.81 -6.08 16.94
N LEU A 42 -2.02 -6.90 17.98
CA LEU A 42 -0.96 -7.75 18.54
C LEU A 42 -0.46 -8.83 17.56
N ILE A 43 -1.35 -9.37 16.72
CA ILE A 43 -0.98 -10.32 15.67
C ILE A 43 -0.15 -9.60 14.59
N MET A 44 -0.59 -8.41 14.18
CA MET A 44 0.14 -7.59 13.20
C MET A 44 1.52 -7.19 13.72
N SER A 45 1.63 -6.69 14.95
CA SER A 45 2.92 -6.37 15.59
C SER A 45 3.85 -7.58 15.63
N GLY A 46 3.34 -8.78 15.96
CA GLY A 46 4.14 -10.00 15.94
C GLY A 46 4.68 -10.34 14.55
N MET A 47 3.90 -10.13 13.48
CA MET A 47 4.40 -10.31 12.11
C MET A 47 5.48 -9.28 11.77
N LEU A 48 5.30 -8.01 12.15
CA LEU A 48 6.28 -6.95 11.91
C LEU A 48 7.62 -7.21 12.61
N ASP A 49 7.58 -7.63 13.88
CA ASP A 49 8.76 -7.92 14.70
C ASP A 49 9.55 -9.12 14.16
N ASN A 50 8.86 -10.08 13.56
CA ASN A 50 9.47 -11.26 12.94
C ASN A 50 9.94 -11.03 11.49
N GLY A 51 9.74 -9.82 10.94
CA GLY A 51 10.03 -9.53 9.53
C GLY A 51 9.11 -10.27 8.54
N ASP A 52 7.97 -10.77 9.00
CA ASP A 52 6.99 -11.50 8.19
C ASP A 52 6.07 -10.53 7.41
N TYR A 53 6.71 -9.65 6.65
CA TYR A 53 6.04 -8.55 5.96
C TYR A 53 5.12 -9.02 4.83
N ARG A 54 5.40 -10.18 4.25
CA ARG A 54 4.54 -10.75 3.21
C ARG A 54 3.20 -11.18 3.79
N ASN A 55 3.20 -11.91 4.90
CA ASN A 55 1.94 -12.27 5.56
C ASN A 55 1.25 -11.04 6.16
N ALA A 56 2.01 -10.08 6.71
CA ALA A 56 1.45 -8.80 7.17
C ALA A 56 0.70 -8.07 6.05
N TYR A 57 1.27 -8.00 4.83
CA TYR A 57 0.57 -7.43 3.67
C TYR A 57 -0.68 -8.22 3.31
N ILE A 58 -0.60 -9.56 3.23
CA ILE A 58 -1.73 -10.41 2.84
C ILE A 58 -2.89 -10.24 3.83
N ASP A 59 -2.61 -10.27 5.12
CA ASP A 59 -3.59 -10.09 6.17
C ASP A 59 -4.17 -8.68 6.17
N LEU A 60 -3.32 -7.65 6.09
CA LEU A 60 -3.78 -6.26 6.04
C LEU A 60 -4.63 -5.99 4.79
N SER A 61 -4.28 -6.59 3.65
CA SER A 61 -5.01 -6.43 2.40
C SER A 61 -6.30 -7.25 2.34
N SER A 62 -6.49 -8.28 3.16
CA SER A 62 -7.66 -9.17 3.07
C SER A 62 -8.63 -9.05 4.24
N ALA A 63 -8.11 -8.82 5.45
CA ALA A 63 -8.89 -8.80 6.69
C ALA A 63 -9.25 -7.39 7.18
N SER A 64 -8.67 -6.34 6.59
CA SER A 64 -9.08 -4.96 6.87
C SER A 64 -10.51 -4.71 6.40
N ASP A 65 -11.23 -3.85 7.11
CA ASP A 65 -12.49 -3.28 6.61
C ASP A 65 -12.25 -2.57 5.27
N PRO A 66 -12.88 -3.01 4.15
CA PRO A 66 -12.75 -2.37 2.87
C PRO A 66 -13.12 -0.88 2.88
N GLU A 67 -14.07 -0.48 3.72
CA GLU A 67 -14.52 0.93 3.84
C GLU A 67 -13.51 1.83 4.55
N ALA A 68 -12.60 1.24 5.33
CA ALA A 68 -11.52 1.97 6.01
C ALA A 68 -10.15 1.81 5.34
N ARG A 69 -10.08 1.05 4.24
CA ARG A 69 -8.84 0.76 3.53
C ARG A 69 -8.52 1.81 2.47
N PHE A 70 -7.25 2.17 2.40
CA PHE A 70 -6.63 2.82 1.26
C PHE A 70 -5.68 1.83 0.59
N PHE A 71 -5.85 1.61 -0.71
CA PHE A 71 -5.07 0.67 -1.50
C PHE A 71 -4.59 1.34 -2.78
N VAL A 72 -3.35 1.07 -3.16
CA VAL A 72 -2.67 1.59 -4.35
C VAL A 72 -2.12 0.42 -5.15
N ASP A 73 -2.39 0.45 -6.45
CA ASP A 73 -1.67 -0.32 -7.47
C ASP A 73 -0.91 0.69 -8.33
N ASP A 74 0.40 0.78 -8.14
CA ASP A 74 1.34 1.67 -8.84
C ASP A 74 2.12 0.82 -9.85
N PHE A 75 1.73 0.89 -11.12
CA PHE A 75 2.40 0.17 -12.19
C PHE A 75 3.63 0.95 -12.65
N GLY A 76 4.73 0.24 -12.86
CA GLY A 76 6.03 0.83 -13.15
C GLY A 76 6.85 1.11 -11.89
N ALA A 77 6.21 1.18 -10.72
CA ALA A 77 6.86 1.51 -9.44
C ALA A 77 7.57 2.88 -9.51
N ASP A 78 6.96 3.84 -10.20
CA ASP A 78 7.50 5.17 -10.47
C ASP A 78 6.64 6.30 -9.86
N GLY A 79 5.70 5.94 -8.99
CA GLY A 79 4.80 6.85 -8.31
C GLY A 79 3.46 6.97 -9.05
N LEU A 80 2.46 7.56 -8.39
CA LEU A 80 1.13 7.70 -8.98
C LEU A 80 1.15 8.65 -10.17
N GLN A 81 0.66 8.20 -11.32
CA GLN A 81 0.52 8.99 -12.53
C GLN A 81 -0.95 9.31 -12.82
N ALA A 82 -1.27 10.60 -12.89
CA ALA A 82 -2.57 11.08 -13.36
C ALA A 82 -2.67 10.89 -14.87
N GLY A 83 -3.16 9.74 -15.34
CA GLY A 83 -3.24 9.50 -16.77
C GLY A 83 -3.89 8.21 -17.20
N SER A 84 -4.57 8.28 -18.34
CA SER A 84 -4.92 7.10 -19.10
C SER A 84 -3.69 6.63 -19.86
N ALA A 85 -3.04 5.54 -19.40
CA ALA A 85 -2.20 4.78 -20.30
C ALA A 85 -3.06 4.43 -21.52
N THR A 86 -2.74 4.99 -22.69
CA THR A 86 -3.48 4.72 -23.93
C THR A 86 -3.41 3.23 -24.27
N GLU A 87 -2.33 2.58 -23.84
CA GLU A 87 -2.13 1.13 -23.84
C GLU A 87 -1.38 0.71 -22.56
N GLY A 88 -1.69 -0.47 -22.01
CA GLY A 88 -1.03 -1.03 -20.82
C GLY A 88 -1.81 -0.90 -19.51
N PRO A 89 -1.30 -1.52 -18.42
CA PRO A 89 -1.88 -1.38 -17.09
C PRO A 89 -1.78 0.06 -16.60
N ARG A 90 -2.73 0.48 -15.76
CA ARG A 90 -2.83 1.84 -15.23
C ARG A 90 -2.81 1.81 -13.72
N ASP A 91 -2.25 2.87 -13.15
CA ASP A 91 -2.33 3.08 -11.72
C ASP A 91 -3.78 3.12 -11.25
N SER A 92 -4.01 2.56 -10.07
CA SER A 92 -5.33 2.60 -9.46
C SER A 92 -5.22 2.83 -7.97
N VAL A 93 -6.18 3.60 -7.46
CA VAL A 93 -6.32 3.85 -6.03
C VAL A 93 -7.73 3.50 -5.64
N ASN A 94 -7.86 2.70 -4.59
CA ASN A 94 -9.13 2.41 -3.93
C ASN A 94 -9.11 3.03 -2.53
N ARG A 95 -10.13 3.84 -2.23
CA ARG A 95 -10.31 4.46 -0.91
C ARG A 95 -11.72 4.14 -0.43
N GLY A 96 -11.79 3.45 0.71
CA GLY A 96 -13.07 3.07 1.32
C GLY A 96 -13.97 2.27 0.38
N GLY A 97 -13.39 1.31 -0.34
CA GLY A 97 -14.11 0.47 -1.28
C GLY A 97 -14.38 1.13 -2.63
N GLN A 98 -14.10 2.43 -2.80
CA GLN A 98 -14.38 3.17 -4.03
C GLN A 98 -13.10 3.47 -4.81
N GLN A 99 -13.17 3.35 -6.14
CA GLN A 99 -12.07 3.75 -7.01
C GLN A 99 -11.97 5.28 -7.04
N VAL A 100 -10.76 5.80 -6.84
CA VAL A 100 -10.45 7.23 -6.93
C VAL A 100 -10.23 7.61 -8.40
N ALA A 101 -10.83 8.71 -8.82
CA ALA A 101 -10.66 9.27 -10.16
C ALA A 101 -9.34 10.08 -10.23
N LEU A 102 -8.26 9.43 -10.64
CA LEU A 102 -6.91 10.04 -10.71
C LEU A 102 -6.76 11.10 -11.82
N ASP A 103 -7.74 11.24 -12.71
CA ASP A 103 -7.82 12.32 -13.70
C ASP A 103 -8.41 13.62 -13.12
N VAL A 104 -8.93 13.58 -11.88
CA VAL A 104 -9.40 14.77 -11.14
C VAL A 104 -8.27 15.28 -10.25
N SER A 105 -7.78 16.50 -10.56
CA SER A 105 -6.60 17.10 -9.92
C SER A 105 -6.59 17.03 -8.39
N ASP A 106 -7.68 17.41 -7.72
CA ASP A 106 -7.73 17.42 -6.25
C ASP A 106 -7.74 16.01 -5.66
N LEU A 107 -8.42 15.07 -6.32
CA LEU A 107 -8.48 13.67 -5.89
C LEU A 107 -7.14 12.98 -6.10
N TYR A 108 -6.46 13.28 -7.20
CA TYR A 108 -5.10 12.84 -7.47
C TYR A 108 -4.13 13.37 -6.41
N ALA A 109 -4.12 14.69 -6.16
CA ALA A 109 -3.20 15.30 -5.20
C ALA A 109 -3.36 14.69 -3.79
N GLN A 110 -4.60 14.42 -3.38
CA GLN A 110 -4.86 13.75 -2.10
C GLN A 110 -4.39 12.29 -2.10
N ALA A 111 -4.63 11.54 -3.18
CA ALA A 111 -4.18 10.15 -3.29
C ALA A 111 -2.64 10.04 -3.32
N ASP A 112 -1.98 10.94 -4.05
CA ASP A 112 -0.52 11.04 -4.13
C ASP A 112 0.08 11.35 -2.76
N GLN A 113 -0.49 12.32 -2.03
CA GLN A 113 -0.06 12.62 -0.67
C GLN A 113 -0.23 11.42 0.29
N ASP A 114 -1.36 10.71 0.23
CA ASP A 114 -1.61 9.56 1.08
C ASP A 114 -0.68 8.39 0.75
N TYR A 115 -0.37 8.17 -0.54
CA TYR A 115 0.60 7.17 -0.97
C TYR A 115 2.03 7.54 -0.56
N ALA A 116 2.43 8.80 -0.72
CA ALA A 116 3.73 9.29 -0.28
C ALA A 116 3.93 9.09 1.23
N GLU A 117 2.89 9.25 2.05
CA GLU A 117 2.97 9.00 3.50
C GLU A 117 3.19 7.50 3.80
N ILE A 118 2.53 6.60 3.07
CA ILE A 118 2.79 5.16 3.17
C ILE A 118 4.26 4.87 2.87
N LEU A 119 4.76 5.35 1.72
CA LEU A 119 6.15 5.13 1.31
C LEU A 119 7.13 5.72 2.34
N ARG A 120 6.85 6.89 2.89
CA ARG A 120 7.66 7.52 3.94
C ARG A 120 7.78 6.63 5.18
N LEU A 121 6.67 6.07 5.66
CA LEU A 121 6.64 5.17 6.81
C LEU A 121 7.44 3.89 6.54
N LEU A 122 7.29 3.31 5.34
CA LEU A 122 7.99 2.08 4.94
C LEU A 122 9.50 2.30 4.75
N ILE A 123 9.90 3.37 4.07
CA ILE A 123 11.31 3.76 3.92
C ILE A 123 11.96 4.01 5.29
N GLY A 124 11.20 4.57 6.25
CA GLY A 124 11.64 4.74 7.62
C GLY A 124 12.04 3.45 8.34
N LYS A 125 11.59 2.27 7.87
CA LYS A 125 11.96 0.95 8.41
C LYS A 125 13.22 0.35 7.79
N LEU A 126 13.70 0.90 6.68
CA LEU A 126 14.92 0.42 6.00
C LEU A 126 16.21 1.02 6.58
N ARG A 127 16.11 1.89 7.58
CA ARG A 127 17.24 2.64 8.16
C ARG A 127 17.66 2.09 9.52
#